data_AF-A0A371CWW0-F1
#
_entry.id   AF-A0A371CWW0-F1
#
_cell.length_a   1.000
_cell.length_b   1.000
_cell.length_c   1.000
_cell.angle_alpha   90.00
_cell.angle_beta   90.00
_cell.angle_gamma   90.00
#
_symmetry.space_group_name_H-M   'P 1'
#
loop_
_entity.id
_entity.type
_entity.pdbx_description
1 polymer ?
#
loop_
_entity_poly.entity_id
_entity_poly.type
_entity_poly.pdbx_seq_one_letter_code
_entity_poly.pdbx_strand_id
1 'polypeptide(L)'
;MPDSQAPGYGRLEARREAAAHRDGIAHEQPQEPSRKRSVRQNHKTPEDIAQESQARKKKTSKYLSDLKDARATVSDAAKGLFAKYGSGRRTEGFYEREILQTARLGKTKRKLNSWNAYIRARLKVLNDALPFGAKKHTSTSPVADDIREEWNAMTPREKAEAVEGPSVDLQEHKETKATTRHNSNIAVFHDSQTTLSGVHEDLRRLRARTGMEVALVAVRSEQDHLQEPSTFTTSGKMDEYLNLSYNTGIDEIAMRYESYVLSGVHGILRRREDVLQDRQSKITRIIFQKFREITGYKAKKLFYAGFGQRITCKWGVVIVNWPLKQFLAPSKIRTMAELDTLEEAWNNGTCRFRKLTPAKFETWK
;
A
#
# COMPACT_ATOMS: atom_id res chain seq x y z
N MET A 1 -37.20 43.35 15.24
CA MET A 1 -36.76 42.62 14.03
C MET A 1 -35.37 42.10 14.35
N PRO A 2 -35.22 40.79 14.68
CA PRO A 2 -34.02 40.28 15.31
C PRO A 2 -32.94 39.92 14.28
N ASP A 3 -31.72 40.18 14.74
CA ASP A 3 -30.48 40.13 13.98
C ASP A 3 -30.01 38.72 13.60
N SER A 4 -29.39 38.71 12.42
CA SER A 4 -28.58 37.67 11.83
C SER A 4 -27.44 37.24 12.76
N GLN A 5 -27.55 36.07 13.39
CA GLN A 5 -26.44 35.42 14.07
C GLN A 5 -25.48 34.76 13.05
N ALA A 6 -24.24 35.25 13.04
CA ALA A 6 -23.15 34.77 12.21
C ALA A 6 -22.63 33.40 12.68
N PRO A 7 -22.42 32.41 11.78
CA PRO A 7 -21.88 31.10 12.13
C PRO A 7 -20.35 31.16 12.18
N GLY A 8 -19.80 31.79 13.22
CA GLY A 8 -18.35 31.92 13.42
C GLY A 8 -17.88 31.58 14.84
N TYR A 9 -18.79 31.61 15.81
CA TYR A 9 -18.43 31.51 17.23
C TYR A 9 -18.15 30.08 17.71
N GLY A 10 -18.79 29.06 17.12
CA GLY A 10 -18.61 27.67 17.58
C GLY A 10 -17.19 27.11 17.41
N ARG A 11 -16.42 27.55 16.40
CA ARG A 11 -15.01 27.13 16.24
C ARG A 11 -14.07 27.82 17.21
N LEU A 12 -14.41 29.02 17.65
CA LEU A 12 -13.65 29.79 18.63
C LEU A 12 -13.95 29.32 20.05
N GLU A 13 -15.21 28.99 20.33
CA GLU A 13 -15.62 28.36 21.60
C GLU A 13 -15.09 26.94 21.72
N ALA A 14 -15.18 26.10 20.68
CA ALA A 14 -14.57 24.77 20.70
C ALA A 14 -13.03 24.83 20.84
N ARG A 15 -12.38 25.87 20.30
CA ARG A 15 -10.95 26.13 20.52
C ARG A 15 -10.65 26.64 21.93
N ARG A 16 -11.55 27.42 22.54
CA ARG A 16 -11.42 27.88 23.93
C ARG A 16 -11.69 26.76 24.93
N GLU A 17 -12.66 25.90 24.70
CA GLU A 17 -12.92 24.70 25.52
C GLU A 17 -11.79 23.68 25.37
N ALA A 18 -11.27 23.44 24.16
CA ALA A 18 -10.08 22.60 23.96
C ALA A 18 -8.80 23.19 24.55
N ALA A 19 -8.69 24.53 24.63
CA ALA A 19 -7.59 25.21 25.32
C ALA A 19 -7.75 25.11 26.85
N ALA A 20 -8.97 25.28 27.39
CA ALA A 20 -9.24 25.14 28.82
C ALA A 20 -9.04 23.69 29.32
N HIS A 21 -9.27 22.68 28.47
CA HIS A 21 -8.93 21.28 28.77
C HIS A 21 -7.42 20.97 28.70
N ARG A 22 -6.60 21.83 28.07
CA ARG A 22 -5.13 21.71 28.09
C ARG A 22 -4.50 22.23 29.37
N ASP A 23 -5.15 23.15 30.09
CA ASP A 23 -4.62 23.72 31.33
C ASP A 23 -4.65 22.73 32.52
N GLY A 24 -5.29 21.55 32.34
CA GLY A 24 -5.20 20.41 33.27
C GLY A 24 -4.22 19.30 32.83
N ILE A 25 -3.60 19.42 31.65
CA ILE A 25 -2.54 18.50 31.20
C ILE A 25 -1.24 19.06 31.76
N ALA A 26 -0.68 18.32 32.72
CA ALA A 26 0.60 18.52 33.38
C ALA A 26 1.52 19.48 32.61
N HIS A 27 1.85 20.63 33.22
CA HIS A 27 2.90 21.55 32.79
C HIS A 27 4.04 20.74 32.14
N GLU A 28 4.12 20.78 30.80
CA GLU A 28 5.33 20.43 30.09
C GLU A 28 6.40 21.34 30.68
N GLN A 29 7.25 20.74 31.50
CA GLN A 29 8.35 21.45 32.10
C GLN A 29 9.12 22.13 30.97
N PRO A 30 9.54 23.39 31.15
CA PRO A 30 10.34 24.08 30.14
C PRO A 30 11.48 23.16 29.74
N GLN A 31 11.57 22.81 28.45
CA GLN A 31 12.68 22.04 27.95
C GLN A 31 13.95 22.81 28.27
N GLU A 32 14.65 22.35 29.30
CA GLU A 32 15.93 22.90 29.71
C GLU A 32 16.87 22.88 28.50
N PRO A 33 17.69 23.92 28.30
CA PRO A 33 18.64 23.97 27.20
C PRO A 33 19.41 22.65 27.09
N SER A 34 19.35 22.00 25.92
CA SER A 34 19.88 20.64 25.67
C SER A 34 21.40 20.51 25.78
N ARG A 35 22.08 21.58 26.18
CA ARG A 35 23.42 21.54 26.74
C ARG A 35 23.38 22.15 28.15
N LYS A 36 22.98 21.32 29.13
CA LYS A 36 23.52 21.48 30.48
C LYS A 36 25.04 21.43 30.34
N ARG A 37 25.69 22.58 30.46
CA ARG A 37 27.13 22.66 30.69
C ARG A 37 27.40 21.63 31.78
N SER A 38 28.16 20.57 31.48
CA SER A 38 28.37 19.48 32.43
C SER A 38 28.79 20.11 33.75
N VAL A 39 27.92 20.05 34.76
CA VAL A 39 28.30 20.38 36.13
C VAL A 39 29.59 19.64 36.35
N ARG A 40 30.66 20.36 36.74
CA ARG A 40 31.96 19.73 37.03
C ARG A 40 31.66 18.51 37.88
N GLN A 41 31.82 17.32 37.30
CA GLN A 41 31.59 16.09 38.06
C GLN A 41 32.55 16.20 39.24
N ASN A 42 32.02 16.16 40.45
CA ASN A 42 32.84 16.04 41.65
C ASN A 42 33.88 14.96 41.35
N HIS A 43 35.17 15.30 41.49
CA HIS A 43 36.24 14.34 41.26
C HIS A 43 35.90 13.11 42.10
N LYS A 44 35.53 12.00 41.43
CA LYS A 44 35.24 10.74 42.08
C LYS A 44 36.45 10.41 42.96
N THR A 45 36.20 10.06 44.20
CA THR A 45 37.30 9.67 45.07
C THR A 45 38.00 8.44 44.47
N PRO A 46 39.30 8.23 44.72
CA PRO A 46 39.99 7.02 44.26
C PRO A 46 39.26 5.73 44.67
N GLU A 47 38.57 5.75 45.81
CA GLU A 47 37.75 4.66 46.32
C GLU A 47 36.51 4.41 45.45
N ASP A 48 35.78 5.45 45.04
CA ASP A 48 34.63 5.32 44.13
C ASP A 48 35.04 4.77 42.76
N ILE A 49 36.19 5.22 42.23
CA ILE A 49 36.74 4.71 40.97
C ILE A 49 37.13 3.23 41.11
N ALA A 50 37.71 2.85 42.24
CA ALA A 50 38.06 1.46 42.52
C ALA A 50 36.81 0.57 42.66
N GLN A 51 35.77 1.04 43.35
CA GLN A 51 34.49 0.35 43.48
C GLN A 51 33.79 0.19 42.12
N GLU A 52 33.75 1.24 41.30
CA GLU A 52 33.16 1.19 39.98
C GLU A 52 33.95 0.26 39.04
N SER A 53 35.28 0.27 39.13
CA SER A 53 36.15 -0.67 38.41
C SER A 53 35.89 -2.11 38.82
N GLN A 54 35.74 -2.39 40.12
CA GLN A 54 35.35 -3.71 40.63
C GLN A 54 33.96 -4.13 40.17
N ALA A 55 32.98 -3.21 40.17
CA ALA A 55 31.63 -3.47 39.68
C ALA A 55 31.62 -3.78 38.17
N ARG A 56 32.41 -3.03 37.38
CA ARG A 56 32.62 -3.31 35.95
C ARG A 56 33.26 -4.68 35.74
N LYS A 57 34.32 -5.02 36.49
CA LYS A 57 34.97 -6.34 36.42
C LYS A 57 33.98 -7.47 36.76
N LYS A 58 33.17 -7.32 37.81
CA LYS A 58 32.12 -8.28 38.18
C LYS A 58 31.08 -8.43 37.07
N LYS A 59 30.61 -7.31 36.49
CA LYS A 59 29.64 -7.33 35.37
C LYS A 59 30.21 -7.98 34.12
N THR A 60 31.46 -7.66 33.76
CA THR A 60 32.15 -8.27 32.62
C THR A 60 32.37 -9.77 32.86
N SER A 61 32.80 -10.16 34.05
CA SER A 61 32.97 -11.57 34.42
C SER A 61 31.66 -12.34 34.32
N LYS A 62 30.57 -11.79 34.87
CA LYS A 62 29.23 -12.38 34.77
C LYS A 62 28.77 -12.50 33.32
N TYR A 63 28.89 -11.43 32.54
CA TYR A 63 28.54 -11.44 31.11
C TYR A 63 29.33 -12.49 30.33
N LEU A 64 30.63 -12.64 30.59
CA LEU A 64 31.46 -13.65 29.93
C LEU A 64 31.08 -15.08 30.36
N SER A 65 30.68 -15.28 31.62
CA SER A 65 30.12 -16.55 32.10
C SER A 65 28.83 -16.87 31.37
N ASP A 66 27.86 -15.95 31.38
CA ASP A 66 26.56 -16.12 30.73
C ASP A 66 26.73 -16.42 29.22
N LEU A 67 27.70 -15.77 28.57
CA LEU A 67 28.02 -15.99 27.15
C LEU A 67 28.63 -17.38 26.92
N LYS A 68 29.49 -17.85 27.84
CA LYS A 68 30.06 -19.21 27.78
C LYS A 68 28.96 -20.26 27.94
N ASP A 69 28.02 -20.04 28.85
CA ASP A 69 26.89 -20.95 29.08
C ASP A 69 25.95 -20.99 27.87
N ALA A 70 25.65 -19.83 27.27
CA ALA A 70 24.90 -19.76 26.02
C ALA A 70 25.61 -20.48 24.86
N ARG A 71 26.94 -20.40 24.75
CA ARG A 71 27.69 -21.16 23.74
C ARG A 71 27.68 -22.68 24.02
N ALA A 72 27.76 -23.08 25.28
CA ALA A 72 27.69 -24.48 25.67
C ALA A 72 26.33 -25.09 25.25
N THR A 73 25.23 -24.40 25.55
CA THR A 73 23.88 -24.86 25.14
C THR A 73 23.73 -25.00 23.61
N VAL A 74 24.31 -24.09 22.82
CA VAL A 74 24.32 -24.20 21.35
C VAL A 74 25.17 -25.39 20.89
N SER A 75 26.35 -25.60 21.48
CA SER A 75 27.21 -26.75 21.18
C SER A 75 26.52 -28.07 21.53
N ASP A 76 25.84 -28.17 22.67
CA ASP A 76 25.12 -29.38 23.07
C ASP A 76 23.91 -29.66 22.16
N ALA A 77 23.19 -28.62 21.74
CA ALA A 77 22.16 -28.75 20.71
C ALA A 77 22.75 -29.21 19.36
N ALA A 78 23.91 -28.69 18.96
CA ALA A 78 24.61 -29.10 17.74
C ALA A 78 25.05 -30.57 17.80
N LYS A 79 25.58 -31.03 18.93
CA LYS A 79 25.90 -32.46 19.18
C LYS A 79 24.66 -33.33 19.08
N GLY A 80 23.52 -32.90 19.63
CA GLY A 80 22.26 -33.60 19.53
C GLY A 80 21.77 -33.75 18.07
N LEU A 81 21.94 -32.70 17.26
CA LEU A 81 21.64 -32.76 15.82
C LEU A 81 22.62 -33.66 15.06
N PHE A 82 23.91 -33.58 15.39
CA PHE A 82 24.93 -34.45 14.80
C PHE A 82 24.68 -35.92 15.14
N ALA A 83 24.31 -36.26 16.38
CA ALA A 83 23.98 -37.63 16.76
C ALA A 83 22.75 -38.19 15.99
N LYS A 84 21.76 -37.34 15.70
CA LYS A 84 20.52 -37.73 15.00
C LYS A 84 20.67 -37.79 13.48
N TYR A 85 21.45 -36.88 12.89
CA TYR A 85 21.49 -36.64 11.45
C TYR A 85 22.89 -36.71 10.83
N GLY A 86 23.91 -36.94 11.66
CA GLY A 86 25.31 -37.01 11.27
C GLY A 86 25.55 -38.19 10.35
N SER A 87 25.65 -37.90 9.05
CA SER A 87 26.07 -38.85 8.03
C SER A 87 26.99 -38.13 7.02
N GLY A 88 28.06 -38.82 6.61
CA GLY A 88 29.00 -38.34 5.59
C GLY A 88 29.91 -37.19 6.04
N ARG A 89 29.99 -36.12 5.23
CA ARG A 89 30.95 -34.99 5.39
C ARG A 89 30.54 -33.92 6.41
N ARG A 90 29.43 -34.09 7.13
CA ARG A 90 28.92 -33.08 8.08
C ARG A 90 29.56 -33.30 9.44
N THR A 91 30.19 -32.28 10.01
CA THR A 91 30.84 -32.31 11.33
C THR A 91 29.96 -31.64 12.40
N GLU A 92 30.27 -31.81 13.68
CA GLU A 92 29.59 -31.07 14.77
C GLU A 92 29.61 -29.54 14.50
N GLY A 93 30.77 -29.02 14.07
CA GLY A 93 30.92 -27.61 13.68
C GLY A 93 30.13 -27.20 12.43
N PHE A 94 29.57 -28.13 11.65
CA PHE A 94 28.58 -27.81 10.61
C PHE A 94 27.25 -27.41 11.25
N TYR A 95 26.74 -28.20 12.20
CA TYR A 95 25.48 -27.94 12.89
C TYR A 95 25.55 -26.74 13.84
N GLU A 96 26.69 -26.52 14.50
CA GLU A 96 26.91 -25.33 15.32
C GLU A 96 26.83 -24.04 14.48
N ARG A 97 27.49 -24.05 13.31
CA ARG A 97 27.38 -22.93 12.35
C ARG A 97 25.97 -22.78 11.81
N GLU A 98 25.27 -23.88 11.53
CA GLU A 98 23.91 -23.85 11.03
C GLU A 98 22.96 -23.18 12.04
N ILE A 99 23.03 -23.55 13.32
CA ILE A 99 22.24 -22.93 14.41
C ILE A 99 22.55 -21.43 14.54
N LEU A 100 23.82 -21.05 14.44
CA LEU A 100 24.26 -19.66 14.60
C LEU A 100 24.02 -18.81 13.34
N GLN A 101 23.86 -19.42 12.17
CA GLN A 101 23.73 -18.74 10.88
C GLN A 101 22.33 -18.81 10.27
N THR A 102 21.33 -19.40 10.93
CA THR A 102 19.95 -19.52 10.39
C THR A 102 19.36 -18.18 9.95
N ALA A 103 19.75 -17.07 10.58
CA ALA A 103 19.33 -15.71 10.18
C ALA A 103 20.09 -15.15 8.95
N ARG A 104 21.27 -15.67 8.63
CA ARG A 104 22.10 -15.28 7.46
C ARG A 104 22.00 -16.24 6.29
N LEU A 105 21.45 -17.44 6.49
CA LEU A 105 21.08 -18.38 5.43
C LEU A 105 19.83 -17.90 4.66
N GLY A 106 19.73 -16.59 4.41
CA GLY A 106 18.91 -16.04 3.36
C GLY A 106 19.32 -16.71 2.06
N LYS A 107 18.58 -17.75 1.70
CA LYS A 107 18.63 -18.56 0.48
C LYS A 107 19.92 -18.34 -0.30
N THR A 108 21.02 -18.97 0.12
CA THR A 108 22.21 -19.10 -0.75
C THR A 108 21.68 -19.61 -2.09
N LYS A 109 21.83 -18.84 -3.17
CA LYS A 109 21.32 -19.22 -4.49
C LYS A 109 21.82 -20.64 -4.74
N ARG A 110 20.91 -21.63 -4.76
CA ARG A 110 21.29 -23.03 -4.91
C ARG A 110 22.15 -23.13 -6.17
N LYS A 111 23.37 -23.65 -6.01
CA LYS A 111 24.30 -23.85 -7.13
C LYS A 111 23.55 -24.55 -8.26
N LEU A 112 23.78 -24.08 -9.48
CA LEU A 112 23.18 -24.70 -10.66
C LEU A 112 23.54 -26.19 -10.67
N ASN A 113 22.54 -27.06 -10.75
CA ASN A 113 22.77 -28.49 -10.87
C ASN A 113 23.13 -28.78 -12.34
N SER A 114 24.33 -29.30 -12.59
CA SER A 114 24.84 -29.64 -13.93
C SER A 114 23.91 -30.58 -14.69
N TRP A 115 23.35 -31.58 -13.98
CA TRP A 115 22.34 -32.47 -14.53
C TRP A 115 21.08 -31.72 -15.00
N ASN A 116 20.61 -30.75 -14.21
CA ASN A 116 19.40 -29.99 -14.57
C ASN A 116 19.63 -29.07 -15.78
N ALA A 117 20.83 -28.54 -15.95
CA ALA A 117 21.22 -27.79 -17.14
C ALA A 117 21.23 -28.72 -18.37
N TYR A 118 21.87 -29.87 -18.25
CA TYR A 118 21.97 -30.86 -19.33
C TYR A 118 20.61 -31.40 -19.78
N ILE A 119 19.79 -31.92 -18.86
CA ILE A 119 18.48 -32.49 -19.20
C ILE A 119 17.57 -31.44 -19.84
N ARG A 120 17.64 -30.17 -19.40
CA ARG A 120 16.87 -29.08 -19.98
C ARG A 120 17.28 -28.80 -21.42
N ALA A 121 18.58 -28.78 -21.71
CA ALA A 121 19.07 -28.59 -23.07
C ALA A 121 18.66 -29.75 -23.98
N ARG A 122 18.81 -31.00 -23.53
CA ARG A 122 18.39 -32.18 -24.30
C ARG A 122 16.88 -32.22 -24.55
N LEU A 123 16.06 -31.96 -23.53
CA LEU A 123 14.61 -31.88 -23.68
C LEU A 123 14.19 -30.74 -24.61
N LYS A 124 14.93 -29.63 -24.64
CA LYS A 124 14.67 -28.52 -25.59
C LYS A 124 14.86 -29.01 -27.02
N VAL A 125 16.00 -29.63 -27.33
CA VAL A 125 16.30 -30.18 -28.67
C VAL A 125 15.23 -31.19 -29.11
N LEU A 126 14.84 -32.11 -28.22
CA LEU A 126 13.82 -33.11 -28.52
C LEU A 126 12.43 -32.49 -28.74
N ASN A 127 12.08 -31.49 -27.94
CA ASN A 127 10.80 -30.81 -28.06
C ASN A 127 10.70 -29.89 -29.29
N ASP A 128 11.83 -29.34 -29.75
CA ASP A 128 11.88 -28.52 -30.95
C ASP A 128 11.77 -29.37 -32.23
N ALA A 129 12.10 -30.66 -32.16
CA ALA A 129 11.93 -31.62 -33.25
C ALA A 129 10.50 -32.22 -33.35
N LEU A 130 9.64 -31.97 -32.36
CA LEU A 130 8.26 -32.47 -32.37
C LEU A 130 7.38 -31.67 -33.34
N PRO A 131 6.42 -32.33 -34.02
CA PRO A 131 5.48 -31.63 -34.90
C PRO A 131 4.55 -30.70 -34.10
N PHE A 132 4.06 -29.66 -34.77
CA PHE A 132 3.17 -28.67 -34.17
C PHE A 132 1.93 -29.33 -33.56
N GLY A 133 1.71 -29.10 -32.25
CA GLY A 133 0.58 -29.65 -31.50
C GLY A 133 0.85 -30.96 -30.75
N ALA A 134 2.02 -31.59 -30.94
CA ALA A 134 2.40 -32.75 -30.14
C ALA A 134 2.69 -32.37 -28.67
N LYS A 135 2.39 -33.29 -27.75
CA LYS A 135 2.63 -33.11 -26.32
C LYS A 135 4.13 -33.09 -26.04
N LYS A 136 4.62 -32.01 -25.44
CA LYS A 136 6.03 -31.84 -25.08
C LYS A 136 6.48 -32.86 -24.03
N HIS A 137 7.70 -33.36 -24.19
CA HIS A 137 8.41 -34.14 -23.19
C HIS A 137 8.82 -33.26 -22.02
N THR A 138 8.64 -33.80 -20.81
CA THR A 138 9.02 -33.20 -19.54
C THR A 138 10.06 -34.06 -18.84
N SER A 139 10.63 -33.57 -17.75
CA SER A 139 11.58 -34.32 -16.91
C SER A 139 10.99 -35.59 -16.27
N THR A 140 9.69 -35.82 -16.39
CA THR A 140 8.98 -37.01 -15.90
C THR A 140 8.57 -37.95 -17.05
N SER A 141 8.92 -37.61 -18.29
CA SER A 141 8.62 -38.47 -19.44
C SER A 141 9.61 -39.64 -19.50
N PRO A 142 9.24 -40.79 -20.11
CA PRO A 142 10.13 -41.95 -20.22
C PRO A 142 11.47 -41.62 -20.90
N VAL A 143 11.45 -40.69 -21.84
CA VAL A 143 12.64 -40.17 -22.55
C VAL A 143 13.68 -39.55 -21.59
N ALA A 144 13.28 -39.14 -20.38
CA ALA A 144 14.22 -38.64 -19.38
C ALA A 144 15.14 -39.73 -18.82
N ASP A 145 14.69 -41.00 -18.84
CA ASP A 145 15.51 -42.12 -18.40
C ASP A 145 16.61 -42.44 -19.44
N ASP A 146 16.29 -42.39 -20.73
CA ASP A 146 17.28 -42.54 -21.81
C ASP A 146 18.36 -41.44 -21.73
N ILE A 147 17.95 -40.18 -21.52
CA ILE A 147 18.88 -39.04 -21.34
C ILE A 147 19.76 -39.25 -20.09
N ARG A 148 19.23 -39.90 -19.06
CA ARG A 148 19.97 -40.19 -17.82
C ARG A 148 21.00 -41.27 -18.03
N GLU A 149 20.69 -42.30 -18.81
CA GLU A 149 21.65 -43.32 -19.22
C GLU A 149 22.77 -42.72 -20.07
N GLU A 150 22.44 -41.89 -21.07
CA GLU A 150 23.42 -41.14 -21.87
C GLU A 150 24.36 -40.32 -20.97
N TRP A 151 23.78 -39.56 -20.03
CA TRP A 151 24.56 -38.77 -19.09
C TRP A 151 25.45 -39.64 -18.21
N ASN A 152 24.97 -40.77 -17.71
CA ASN A 152 25.80 -41.65 -16.88
C ASN A 152 26.97 -42.25 -17.66
N ALA A 153 26.77 -42.56 -18.95
CA ALA A 153 27.82 -43.09 -19.83
C ALA A 153 28.91 -42.06 -20.18
N MET A 154 28.61 -40.75 -20.18
CA MET A 154 29.59 -39.71 -20.48
C MET A 154 30.71 -39.60 -19.45
N THR A 155 31.92 -39.32 -19.94
CA THR A 155 33.07 -39.00 -19.10
C THR A 155 32.89 -37.66 -18.38
N PRO A 156 33.61 -37.42 -17.26
CA PRO A 156 33.52 -36.15 -16.53
C PRO A 156 33.88 -34.91 -17.38
N ARG A 157 34.77 -35.07 -18.38
CA ARG A 157 35.17 -33.98 -19.28
C ARG A 157 34.06 -33.64 -20.26
N GLU A 158 33.45 -34.65 -20.89
CA GLU A 158 32.30 -34.48 -21.79
C GLU A 158 31.09 -33.88 -21.06
N LYS A 159 30.88 -34.28 -19.80
CA LYS A 159 29.85 -33.67 -18.94
C LYS A 159 30.05 -32.19 -18.69
N ALA A 160 31.30 -31.74 -18.54
CA ALA A 160 31.61 -30.33 -18.32
C ALA A 160 31.32 -29.51 -19.58
N GLU A 161 31.78 -29.98 -20.74
CA GLU A 161 31.58 -29.34 -22.04
C GLU A 161 30.09 -29.30 -22.44
N ALA A 162 29.36 -30.41 -22.25
CA ALA A 162 27.93 -30.48 -22.53
C ALA A 162 27.08 -29.59 -21.60
N VAL A 163 27.64 -29.11 -20.48
CA VAL A 163 26.93 -28.30 -19.49
C VAL A 163 27.32 -26.83 -19.53
N GLU A 164 28.45 -26.45 -20.13
CA GLU A 164 28.94 -25.08 -20.13
C GLU A 164 27.94 -24.11 -20.74
N GLY A 165 27.53 -24.32 -22.00
CA GLY A 165 26.51 -23.50 -22.67
C GLY A 165 25.14 -23.54 -21.96
N PRO A 166 24.55 -24.72 -21.73
CA PRO A 166 23.27 -24.84 -21.05
C PRO A 166 23.22 -24.25 -19.63
N SER A 167 24.37 -24.16 -18.95
CA SER A 167 24.45 -23.54 -17.63
C SER A 167 24.27 -22.04 -17.68
N VAL A 168 24.84 -21.38 -18.69
CA VAL A 168 24.65 -19.95 -18.93
C VAL A 168 23.18 -19.69 -19.25
N ASP A 169 22.61 -20.41 -20.22
CA ASP A 169 21.18 -20.28 -20.58
C ASP A 169 20.26 -20.51 -19.38
N LEU A 170 20.53 -21.51 -18.55
CA LEU A 170 19.72 -21.80 -17.37
C LEU A 170 19.90 -20.75 -16.27
N GLN A 171 21.09 -20.15 -16.16
CA GLN A 171 21.36 -19.06 -15.24
C GLN A 171 20.61 -17.79 -15.67
N GLU A 172 20.73 -17.40 -16.95
CA GLU A 172 19.96 -16.29 -17.52
C GLU A 172 18.46 -16.52 -17.34
N HIS A 173 17.96 -17.70 -17.68
CA HIS A 173 16.55 -18.02 -17.49
C HIS A 173 16.11 -17.93 -16.02
N LYS A 174 16.97 -18.28 -15.05
CA LYS A 174 16.65 -18.11 -13.63
C LYS A 174 16.60 -16.63 -13.24
N GLU A 175 17.50 -15.82 -13.78
CA GLU A 175 17.54 -14.38 -13.55
C GLU A 175 16.33 -13.69 -14.18
N THR A 176 16.02 -14.02 -15.43
CA THR A 176 14.80 -13.60 -16.11
C THR A 176 13.58 -14.03 -15.31
N LYS A 177 13.47 -15.29 -14.86
CA LYS A 177 12.31 -15.73 -14.07
C LYS A 177 12.20 -15.01 -12.72
N ALA A 178 13.30 -14.56 -12.14
CA ALA A 178 13.29 -13.80 -10.89
C ALA A 178 12.77 -12.37 -11.05
N THR A 179 12.87 -11.79 -12.26
CA THR A 179 12.42 -10.42 -12.54
C THR A 179 11.18 -10.36 -13.43
N THR A 180 10.88 -11.44 -14.14
CA THR A 180 9.78 -11.51 -15.10
C THR A 180 8.47 -11.51 -14.35
N ARG A 181 7.58 -10.67 -14.84
CA ARG A 181 6.22 -10.58 -14.35
C ARG A 181 5.49 -11.92 -14.51
N HIS A 182 4.85 -12.38 -13.44
CA HIS A 182 3.96 -13.54 -13.52
C HIS A 182 2.76 -13.23 -14.43
N ASN A 183 2.41 -14.20 -15.28
CA ASN A 183 1.31 -14.10 -16.25
C ASN A 183 -0.07 -14.41 -15.64
N SER A 184 -0.12 -15.03 -14.45
CA SER A 184 -1.36 -15.34 -13.74
C SER A 184 -1.50 -14.49 -12.48
N ASN A 185 -2.65 -13.82 -12.32
CA ASN A 185 -2.94 -12.97 -11.17
C ASN A 185 -2.85 -13.74 -9.84
N ILE A 186 -3.21 -15.03 -9.83
CA ILE A 186 -3.10 -15.90 -8.65
C ILE A 186 -1.63 -16.12 -8.24
N ALA A 187 -0.74 -16.37 -9.22
CA ALA A 187 0.69 -16.50 -8.92
C ALA A 187 1.30 -15.18 -8.43
N VAL A 188 0.91 -14.05 -9.03
CA VAL A 188 1.32 -12.71 -8.56
C VAL A 188 0.94 -12.53 -7.10
N PHE A 189 -0.32 -12.85 -6.73
CA PHE A 189 -0.85 -12.71 -5.38
C PHE A 189 -0.09 -13.56 -4.35
N HIS A 190 0.15 -14.83 -4.63
CA HIS A 190 0.87 -15.69 -3.69
C HIS A 190 2.35 -15.32 -3.56
N ASP A 191 3.00 -14.95 -4.67
CA ASP A 191 4.41 -14.54 -4.67
C ASP A 191 4.60 -13.24 -3.86
N SER A 192 3.75 -12.24 -4.09
CA SER A 192 3.79 -10.97 -3.37
C SER A 192 3.50 -11.16 -1.88
N GLN A 193 2.48 -11.94 -1.51
CA GLN A 193 2.13 -12.19 -0.10
C GLN A 193 3.26 -12.93 0.63
N THR A 194 3.86 -13.93 -0.01
CA THR A 194 4.97 -14.69 0.57
C THR A 194 6.19 -13.79 0.76
N THR A 195 6.51 -12.97 -0.24
CA THR A 195 7.66 -12.06 -0.20
C THR A 195 7.47 -10.96 0.85
N LEU A 196 6.30 -10.30 0.88
CA LEU A 196 5.98 -9.27 1.87
C LEU A 196 5.99 -9.82 3.29
N SER A 197 5.47 -11.04 3.51
CA SER A 197 5.52 -11.69 4.83
C SER A 197 6.96 -11.88 5.33
N GLY A 198 7.87 -12.26 4.43
CA GLY A 198 9.31 -12.34 4.74
C GLY A 198 9.90 -10.97 5.09
N VAL A 199 9.59 -9.94 4.30
CA VAL A 199 10.02 -8.56 4.55
C VAL A 199 9.50 -8.04 5.90
N HIS A 200 8.23 -8.29 6.23
CA HIS A 200 7.65 -7.89 7.52
C HIS A 200 8.44 -8.48 8.68
N GLU A 201 8.79 -9.76 8.59
CA GLU A 201 9.56 -10.43 9.63
C GLU A 201 10.98 -9.88 9.75
N ASP A 202 11.65 -9.61 8.63
CA ASP A 202 12.98 -8.99 8.64
C ASP A 202 12.96 -7.57 9.19
N LEU A 203 11.90 -6.79 8.93
CA LEU A 203 11.69 -5.47 9.52
C LEU A 203 11.41 -5.54 11.03
N ARG A 204 10.65 -6.54 11.51
CA ARG A 204 10.50 -6.78 12.96
C ARG A 204 11.84 -7.08 13.62
N ARG A 205 12.67 -7.92 12.99
CA ARG A 205 14.02 -8.24 13.48
C ARG A 205 14.95 -7.03 13.43
N LEU A 206 14.80 -6.16 12.43
CA LEU A 206 15.56 -4.90 12.36
C LEU A 206 15.23 -4.03 13.57
N ARG A 207 13.95 -3.81 13.86
CA ARG A 207 13.52 -3.08 15.06
C ARG A 207 14.07 -3.71 16.33
N ALA A 208 13.93 -5.02 16.49
CA ALA A 208 14.41 -5.71 17.69
C ALA A 208 15.93 -5.52 17.92
N ARG A 209 16.73 -5.46 16.84
CA ARG A 209 18.19 -5.31 16.94
C ARG A 209 18.67 -3.86 17.09
N THR A 210 17.93 -2.90 16.55
CA THR A 210 18.42 -1.51 16.37
C THR A 210 17.53 -0.46 17.04
N GLY A 211 16.31 -0.81 17.44
CA GLY A 211 15.30 0.14 17.90
C GLY A 211 14.69 1.00 16.78
N MET A 212 15.02 0.75 15.51
CA MET A 212 14.45 1.49 14.39
C MET A 212 12.93 1.23 14.27
N GLU A 213 12.17 2.29 14.08
CA GLU A 213 10.75 2.21 13.73
C GLU A 213 10.60 2.35 12.21
N VAL A 214 9.83 1.45 11.61
CA VAL A 214 9.63 1.38 10.15
C VAL A 214 8.15 1.22 9.86
N ALA A 215 7.68 1.96 8.85
CA ALA A 215 6.43 1.70 8.16
C ALA A 215 6.69 1.31 6.71
N LEU A 216 5.92 0.34 6.23
CA LEU A 216 5.93 -0.14 4.86
C LEU A 216 4.51 -0.07 4.32
N VAL A 217 4.39 0.49 3.12
CA VAL A 217 3.16 0.50 2.34
C VAL A 217 3.49 -0.07 0.97
N ALA A 218 2.82 -1.16 0.59
CA ALA A 218 2.93 -1.77 -0.73
C ALA A 218 1.56 -1.80 -1.39
N VAL A 219 1.47 -1.25 -2.60
CA VAL A 219 0.23 -1.13 -3.38
C VAL A 219 0.41 -1.77 -4.76
N ARG A 220 -0.69 -2.25 -5.35
CA ARG A 220 -0.65 -2.80 -6.71
C ARG A 220 -0.54 -1.67 -7.73
N SER A 221 0.08 -1.98 -8.87
CA SER A 221 0.21 -1.05 -9.99
C SER A 221 -0.94 -1.17 -11.01
N GLU A 222 -1.70 -2.25 -10.96
CA GLU A 222 -2.71 -2.58 -11.97
C GLU A 222 -4.03 -3.01 -11.35
N GLN A 223 -5.13 -2.69 -12.03
CA GLN A 223 -6.49 -2.93 -11.55
C GLN A 223 -6.84 -4.43 -11.49
N ASP A 224 -6.25 -5.24 -12.37
CA ASP A 224 -6.53 -6.68 -12.46
C ASP A 224 -5.87 -7.50 -11.34
N HIS A 225 -4.99 -6.88 -10.53
CA HIS A 225 -4.34 -7.56 -9.42
C HIS A 225 -5.34 -7.76 -8.27
N LEU A 226 -5.39 -8.99 -7.75
CA LEU A 226 -6.29 -9.37 -6.66
C LEU A 226 -5.82 -8.91 -5.27
N GLN A 227 -4.66 -8.26 -5.19
CA GLN A 227 -4.04 -7.91 -3.93
C GLN A 227 -4.58 -6.58 -3.39
N GLU A 228 -4.92 -6.57 -2.10
CA GLU A 228 -5.23 -5.35 -1.36
C GLU A 228 -3.93 -4.63 -0.93
N PRO A 229 -3.97 -3.30 -0.71
CA PRO A 229 -2.86 -2.57 -0.14
C PRO A 229 -2.32 -3.25 1.12
N SER A 230 -1.05 -3.61 1.13
CA SER A 230 -0.40 -4.21 2.29
C SER A 230 0.28 -3.12 3.10
N THR A 231 -0.20 -2.90 4.32
CA THR A 231 0.42 -2.02 5.31
C THR A 231 1.14 -2.85 6.36
N PHE A 232 2.29 -2.35 6.81
CA PHE A 232 3.01 -2.93 7.92
C PHE A 232 3.69 -1.82 8.72
N THR A 233 3.51 -1.87 10.03
CA THR A 233 4.22 -1.01 10.97
C THR A 233 4.95 -1.88 11.97
N THR A 234 6.15 -1.46 12.35
CA THR A 234 6.89 -2.16 13.40
C THR A 234 6.27 -1.94 14.78
N SER A 235 5.55 -0.83 14.98
CA SER A 235 4.81 -0.49 16.21
C SER A 235 3.60 0.40 15.94
N GLY A 236 2.67 0.45 16.89
CA GLY A 236 1.50 1.34 16.84
C GLY A 236 1.83 2.84 16.90
N LYS A 237 3.05 3.21 17.32
CA LYS A 237 3.48 4.62 17.43
C LYS A 237 3.44 5.35 16.08
N MET A 238 3.67 4.63 14.99
CA MET A 238 3.61 5.23 13.66
C MET A 238 2.18 5.62 13.31
N ASP A 239 1.19 4.79 13.68
CA ASP A 239 -0.21 5.11 13.43
C ASP A 239 -0.68 6.27 14.32
N GLU A 240 -0.25 6.30 15.59
CA GLU A 240 -0.46 7.46 16.48
C GLU A 240 0.13 8.75 15.90
N TYR A 241 1.36 8.69 15.37
CA TYR A 241 2.02 9.83 14.75
C TYR A 241 1.26 10.34 13.52
N LEU A 242 0.82 9.43 12.65
CA LEU A 242 0.07 9.77 11.43
C LEU A 242 -1.30 10.35 11.77
N ASN A 243 -2.00 9.76 12.74
CA ASN A 243 -3.27 10.27 13.24
C ASN A 243 -3.12 11.66 13.88
N LEU A 244 -2.07 11.89 14.67
CA LEU A 244 -1.85 13.19 15.31
C LEU A 244 -1.45 14.27 14.30
N SER A 245 -0.57 13.94 13.34
CA SER A 245 0.02 14.93 12.42
C SER A 245 -0.87 15.22 11.22
N TYR A 246 -1.56 14.20 10.70
CA TYR A 246 -2.31 14.27 9.45
C TYR A 246 -3.81 13.97 9.63
N ASN A 247 -4.23 13.54 10.81
CA ASN A 247 -5.61 13.10 11.07
C ASN A 247 -6.05 11.99 10.10
N THR A 248 -5.12 11.07 9.80
CA THR A 248 -5.31 9.94 8.90
C THR A 248 -4.50 8.74 9.37
N GLY A 249 -5.06 7.55 9.32
CA GLY A 249 -4.36 6.30 9.61
C GLY A 249 -3.51 5.80 8.43
N ILE A 250 -2.61 4.85 8.69
CA ILE A 250 -1.73 4.30 7.64
C ILE A 250 -2.50 3.61 6.52
N ASP A 251 -3.60 2.94 6.84
CA ASP A 251 -4.43 2.23 5.85
C ASP A 251 -5.11 3.21 4.89
N GLU A 252 -5.55 4.37 5.39
CA GLU A 252 -6.13 5.40 4.53
C GLU A 252 -5.08 6.01 3.59
N ILE A 253 -3.85 6.20 4.09
CA ILE A 253 -2.72 6.62 3.25
C ILE A 253 -2.44 5.57 2.18
N ALA A 254 -2.46 4.28 2.54
CA ALA A 254 -2.23 3.18 1.59
C ALA A 254 -3.31 3.13 0.51
N MET A 255 -4.60 3.30 0.86
CA MET A 255 -5.68 3.39 -0.13
C MET A 255 -5.52 4.59 -1.06
N ARG A 256 -5.19 5.78 -0.52
CA ARG A 256 -4.98 6.99 -1.34
C ARG A 256 -3.78 6.81 -2.26
N TYR A 257 -2.72 6.17 -1.77
CA TYR A 257 -1.55 5.85 -2.57
C TYR A 257 -1.85 4.82 -3.66
N GLU A 258 -2.61 3.76 -3.37
CA GLU A 258 -3.06 2.82 -4.40
C GLU A 258 -3.92 3.53 -5.46
N SER A 259 -4.89 4.34 -5.03
CA SER A 259 -5.74 5.12 -5.94
C SER A 259 -4.90 6.03 -6.85
N TYR A 260 -3.84 6.63 -6.31
CA TYR A 260 -2.88 7.42 -7.09
C TYR A 260 -2.11 6.59 -8.11
N VAL A 261 -1.62 5.42 -7.71
CA VAL A 261 -0.85 4.57 -8.62
C VAL A 261 -1.76 4.05 -9.75
N LEU A 262 -3.01 3.69 -9.45
CA LEU A 262 -3.96 3.17 -10.43
C LEU A 262 -4.56 4.25 -11.35
N SER A 263 -4.84 5.44 -10.82
CA SER A 263 -5.62 6.47 -11.52
C SER A 263 -4.87 7.80 -11.72
N GLY A 264 -3.62 7.90 -11.26
CA GLY A 264 -2.85 9.14 -11.22
C GLY A 264 -3.41 10.16 -10.22
N VAL A 265 -3.09 11.44 -10.44
CA VAL A 265 -3.53 12.58 -9.61
C VAL A 265 -5.05 12.64 -9.42
N HIS A 266 -5.82 12.17 -10.40
CA HIS A 266 -7.29 12.13 -10.35
C HIS A 266 -7.83 11.16 -9.28
N GLY A 267 -7.03 10.19 -8.84
CA GLY A 267 -7.40 9.24 -7.77
C GLY A 267 -7.28 9.79 -6.35
N ILE A 268 -6.38 10.77 -6.13
CA ILE A 268 -6.18 11.41 -4.81
C ILE A 268 -7.14 12.59 -4.62
N LEU A 269 -7.37 13.37 -5.68
CA LEU A 269 -8.10 14.63 -5.63
C LEU A 269 -9.57 14.45 -6.03
N ARG A 270 -10.30 13.57 -5.35
CA ARG A 270 -11.76 13.78 -5.25
C ARG A 270 -12.04 14.44 -3.92
N ARG A 271 -11.61 15.70 -3.79
CA ARG A 271 -12.03 16.53 -2.66
C ARG A 271 -13.55 16.58 -2.68
N ARG A 272 -14.21 16.70 -1.53
CA ARG A 272 -15.68 16.89 -1.48
C ARG A 272 -16.16 18.00 -2.42
N GLU A 273 -15.34 19.02 -2.62
CA GLU A 273 -15.57 20.11 -3.56
C GLU A 273 -15.67 19.64 -5.01
N ASP A 274 -14.79 18.74 -5.45
CA ASP A 274 -14.77 18.21 -6.82
C ASP A 274 -15.99 17.34 -7.09
N VAL A 275 -16.34 16.45 -6.13
CA VAL A 275 -17.55 15.61 -6.21
C VAL A 275 -18.80 16.48 -6.30
N LEU A 276 -18.85 17.56 -5.52
CA LEU A 276 -19.96 18.49 -5.52
C LEU A 276 -20.03 19.24 -6.86
N GLN A 277 -18.91 19.72 -7.39
CA GLN A 277 -18.83 20.44 -8.66
C GLN A 277 -19.21 19.55 -9.86
N ASP A 278 -18.76 18.29 -9.88
CA ASP A 278 -19.14 17.30 -10.89
C ASP A 278 -20.65 17.09 -10.89
N ARG A 279 -21.24 16.98 -9.69
CA ARG A 279 -22.68 16.80 -9.54
C ARG A 279 -23.48 18.03 -9.97
N GLN A 280 -23.04 19.22 -9.57
CA GLN A 280 -23.61 20.49 -10.04
C GLN A 280 -23.57 20.59 -11.58
N SER A 281 -22.47 20.16 -12.20
CA SER A 281 -22.30 20.16 -13.66
C SER A 281 -23.24 19.17 -14.34
N LYS A 282 -23.37 17.95 -13.80
CA LYS A 282 -24.31 16.93 -14.27
C LYS A 282 -25.76 17.42 -14.24
N ILE A 283 -26.20 17.98 -13.11
CA ILE A 283 -27.55 18.52 -12.94
C ILE A 283 -27.79 19.70 -13.90
N THR A 284 -26.82 20.62 -14.01
CA THR A 284 -26.91 21.74 -14.95
C THR A 284 -27.12 21.25 -16.38
N ARG A 285 -26.43 20.18 -16.79
CA ARG A 285 -26.59 19.55 -18.11
C ARG A 285 -27.99 18.99 -18.31
N ILE A 286 -28.54 18.26 -17.34
CA ILE A 286 -29.88 17.67 -17.39
C ILE A 286 -30.95 18.78 -17.52
N ILE A 287 -30.88 19.79 -16.66
CA ILE A 287 -31.83 20.92 -16.68
C ILE A 287 -31.75 21.65 -18.02
N PHE A 288 -30.54 21.94 -18.48
CA PHE A 288 -30.36 22.66 -19.74
C PHE A 288 -30.82 21.87 -20.95
N GLN A 289 -30.60 20.54 -20.96
CA GLN A 289 -31.10 19.66 -22.01
C GLN A 289 -32.63 19.69 -22.09
N LYS A 290 -33.33 19.48 -20.97
CA LYS A 290 -34.80 19.53 -20.92
C LYS A 290 -35.36 20.91 -21.30
N PHE A 291 -34.64 21.98 -20.97
CA PHE A 291 -34.98 23.32 -21.40
C PHE A 291 -34.84 23.52 -22.92
N ARG A 292 -33.76 22.99 -23.52
CA ARG A 292 -33.55 23.05 -24.97
C ARG A 292 -34.62 22.26 -25.71
N GLU A 293 -35.01 21.09 -25.22
CA GLU A 293 -36.08 20.28 -25.81
C GLU A 293 -37.39 21.08 -25.92
N ILE A 294 -37.80 21.77 -24.86
CA ILE A 294 -39.05 22.54 -24.84
C ILE A 294 -38.97 23.85 -25.65
N THR A 295 -37.78 24.45 -25.76
CA THR A 295 -37.56 25.66 -26.57
C THR A 295 -37.26 25.37 -28.04
N GLY A 296 -37.23 24.09 -28.45
CA GLY A 296 -36.85 23.70 -29.81
C GLY A 296 -35.40 24.05 -30.14
N TYR A 297 -34.49 23.91 -29.16
CA TYR A 297 -33.04 24.13 -29.25
C TYR A 297 -32.60 25.57 -29.57
N LYS A 298 -33.51 26.53 -29.56
CA LYS A 298 -33.22 27.95 -29.86
C LYS A 298 -32.49 28.67 -28.72
N ALA A 299 -32.63 28.21 -27.49
CA ALA A 299 -32.02 28.85 -26.33
C ALA A 299 -30.57 28.37 -26.10
N LYS A 300 -29.63 29.33 -26.05
CA LYS A 300 -28.19 29.07 -25.82
C LYS A 300 -27.80 29.01 -24.34
N LYS A 301 -28.58 29.62 -23.44
CA LYS A 301 -28.27 29.73 -22.02
C LYS A 301 -29.53 29.81 -21.18
N LEU A 302 -29.49 29.22 -19.98
CA LEU A 302 -30.54 29.32 -18.97
C LEU A 302 -30.18 30.42 -17.96
N PHE A 303 -31.12 31.34 -17.70
CA PHE A 303 -30.94 32.43 -16.73
C PHE A 303 -31.81 32.18 -15.50
N TYR A 304 -31.17 31.93 -14.36
CA TYR A 304 -31.88 31.75 -13.08
C TYR A 304 -32.29 33.09 -12.46
N ALA A 305 -31.38 34.08 -12.46
CA ALA A 305 -31.71 35.45 -12.06
C ALA A 305 -32.53 36.15 -13.15
N GLY A 306 -33.69 36.68 -12.77
CA GLY A 306 -34.62 37.30 -13.72
C GLY A 306 -35.25 36.30 -14.69
N PHE A 307 -35.45 35.04 -14.27
CA PHE A 307 -36.04 33.99 -15.10
C PHE A 307 -37.34 34.43 -15.78
N GLY A 308 -38.23 35.10 -15.05
CA GLY A 308 -39.47 35.67 -15.60
C GLY A 308 -39.21 36.56 -16.82
N GLN A 309 -38.41 37.62 -16.65
CA GLN A 309 -38.17 38.61 -17.70
C GLN A 309 -37.38 38.04 -18.89
N ARG A 310 -36.38 37.18 -18.64
CA ARG A 310 -35.44 36.74 -19.68
C ARG A 310 -35.86 35.45 -20.38
N ILE A 311 -36.56 34.57 -19.67
CA ILE A 311 -36.98 33.27 -20.16
C ILE A 311 -38.49 33.27 -20.38
N THR A 312 -39.29 33.58 -19.36
CA THR A 312 -40.75 33.52 -19.48
C THR A 312 -41.27 34.52 -20.52
N CYS A 313 -40.91 35.81 -20.48
CA CYS A 313 -41.34 36.78 -21.49
C CYS A 313 -40.95 36.39 -22.92
N LYS A 314 -39.80 35.72 -23.10
CA LYS A 314 -39.26 35.46 -24.44
C LYS A 314 -39.77 34.15 -25.05
N TRP A 315 -39.94 33.12 -24.23
CA TRP A 315 -40.24 31.77 -24.69
C TRP A 315 -41.58 31.24 -24.17
N GLY A 316 -42.22 31.95 -23.24
CA GLY A 316 -43.44 31.50 -22.56
C GLY A 316 -43.22 30.24 -21.74
N VAL A 317 -42.02 29.99 -21.23
CA VAL A 317 -41.69 28.77 -20.46
C VAL A 317 -41.67 29.07 -18.98
N VAL A 318 -42.39 28.28 -18.19
CA VAL A 318 -42.38 28.32 -16.71
C VAL A 318 -41.89 27.00 -16.14
N ILE A 319 -41.30 27.03 -14.96
CA ILE A 319 -40.90 25.83 -14.21
C ILE A 319 -42.03 25.49 -13.23
N VAL A 320 -42.38 24.21 -13.15
CA VAL A 320 -43.42 23.71 -12.27
C VAL A 320 -42.79 22.74 -11.27
N ASN A 321 -43.19 22.84 -9.99
CA ASN A 321 -42.74 22.01 -8.87
C ASN A 321 -41.21 22.00 -8.66
N TRP A 322 -40.59 23.18 -8.57
CA TRP A 322 -39.19 23.25 -8.16
C TRP A 322 -39.05 22.72 -6.72
N PRO A 323 -38.18 21.73 -6.45
CA PRO A 323 -38.19 21.00 -5.18
C PRO A 323 -37.54 21.76 -4.02
N LEU A 324 -36.75 22.79 -4.30
CA LEU A 324 -36.02 23.56 -3.29
C LEU A 324 -36.80 24.82 -2.90
N LYS A 325 -36.58 25.30 -1.67
CA LYS A 325 -37.22 26.54 -1.17
C LYS A 325 -36.88 27.77 -2.00
N GLN A 326 -35.67 27.83 -2.55
CA GLN A 326 -35.19 28.94 -3.37
C GLN A 326 -34.87 28.48 -4.79
N PHE A 327 -35.23 29.32 -5.77
CA PHE A 327 -34.91 29.09 -7.17
C PHE A 327 -33.49 29.60 -7.49
N LEU A 328 -32.51 28.69 -7.42
CA LEU A 328 -31.09 28.98 -7.59
C LEU A 328 -30.47 28.14 -8.71
N ALA A 329 -29.37 28.64 -9.27
CA ALA A 329 -28.54 27.87 -10.18
C ALA A 329 -27.88 26.69 -9.43
N PRO A 330 -27.77 25.49 -10.04
CA PRO A 330 -27.13 24.34 -9.40
C PRO A 330 -25.73 24.64 -8.86
N SER A 331 -24.94 25.47 -9.57
CA SER A 331 -23.60 25.89 -9.14
C SER A 331 -23.55 26.67 -7.81
N LYS A 332 -24.68 27.22 -7.36
CA LYS A 332 -24.79 27.93 -6.08
C LYS A 332 -25.24 27.03 -4.92
N ILE A 333 -25.69 25.81 -5.20
CA ILE A 333 -26.16 24.87 -4.18
C ILE A 333 -24.94 24.21 -3.52
N ARG A 334 -24.78 24.38 -2.21
CA ARG A 334 -23.60 23.91 -1.45
C ARG A 334 -23.83 22.59 -0.73
N THR A 335 -25.04 22.06 -0.76
CA THR A 335 -25.43 20.87 0.02
C THR A 335 -25.68 19.69 -0.92
N MET A 336 -25.08 18.53 -0.64
CA MET A 336 -25.27 17.32 -1.45
C MET A 336 -26.73 16.84 -1.46
N ALA A 337 -27.40 16.82 -0.30
CA ALA A 337 -28.79 16.40 -0.19
C ALA A 337 -29.75 17.25 -1.06
N GLU A 338 -29.48 18.55 -1.20
CA GLU A 338 -30.27 19.43 -2.06
C GLU A 338 -30.02 19.14 -3.55
N LEU A 339 -28.78 18.80 -3.92
CA LEU A 339 -28.43 18.36 -5.28
C LEU A 339 -29.07 16.99 -5.61
N ASP A 340 -29.06 16.03 -4.67
CA ASP A 340 -29.76 14.74 -4.79
C ASP A 340 -31.24 14.94 -5.10
N THR A 341 -31.91 15.72 -4.23
CA THR A 341 -33.35 15.98 -4.36
C THR A 341 -33.67 16.68 -5.68
N LEU A 342 -32.80 17.61 -6.11
CA LEU A 342 -32.98 18.30 -7.38
C LEU A 342 -32.78 17.36 -8.57
N GLU A 343 -31.76 16.49 -8.54
CA GLU A 343 -31.48 15.49 -9.58
C GLU A 343 -32.65 14.52 -9.75
N GLU A 344 -33.14 13.96 -8.65
CA GLU A 344 -34.29 13.03 -8.65
C GLU A 344 -35.56 13.70 -9.14
N ALA A 345 -35.85 14.93 -8.71
CA ALA A 345 -37.04 15.65 -9.13
C ALA A 345 -37.07 15.91 -10.65
N TRP A 346 -35.91 16.20 -11.26
CA TRP A 346 -35.81 16.33 -12.71
C TRP A 346 -35.92 14.99 -13.41
N ASN A 347 -35.28 13.92 -12.91
CA ASN A 347 -35.32 12.61 -13.54
C ASN A 347 -36.73 11.99 -13.50
N ASN A 348 -37.41 12.07 -12.36
CA ASN A 348 -38.76 11.56 -12.16
C ASN A 348 -39.85 12.43 -12.83
N GLY A 349 -39.48 13.62 -13.33
CA GLY A 349 -40.40 14.53 -14.01
C GLY A 349 -41.38 15.24 -13.08
N THR A 350 -41.15 15.17 -11.76
CA THR A 350 -41.90 15.96 -10.76
C THR A 350 -41.65 17.44 -11.00
N CYS A 351 -40.37 17.81 -11.18
CA CYS A 351 -39.95 19.12 -11.67
C CYS A 351 -39.81 19.09 -13.19
N ARG A 352 -40.51 19.99 -13.89
CA ARG A 352 -40.45 20.09 -15.35
C ARG A 352 -40.68 21.50 -15.84
N PHE A 353 -40.15 21.79 -17.02
CA PHE A 353 -40.52 22.98 -17.78
C PHE A 353 -41.90 22.76 -18.42
N ARG A 354 -42.74 23.80 -18.43
CA ARG A 354 -44.05 23.82 -19.06
C ARG A 354 -44.18 25.07 -19.91
N LYS A 355 -44.59 24.92 -21.16
CA LYS A 355 -44.93 26.05 -22.04
C LYS A 355 -46.30 26.60 -21.68
N LEU A 356 -46.42 27.91 -21.53
CA LEU A 356 -47.68 28.61 -21.30
C LEU A 356 -48.51 28.62 -22.57
N THR A 357 -49.80 28.42 -22.42
CA THR A 357 -50.79 28.67 -23.48
C THR A 357 -50.90 30.17 -23.75
N PRO A 358 -51.22 30.60 -24.99
CA PRO A 358 -51.28 32.02 -25.36
C PRO A 358 -52.09 32.89 -24.38
N ALA A 359 -53.29 32.43 -24.00
CA ALA A 359 -54.13 33.14 -23.04
C ALA A 359 -53.46 33.35 -21.67
N LYS A 360 -52.82 32.31 -21.13
CA LYS A 360 -52.10 32.40 -19.84
C LYS A 360 -50.82 33.23 -19.94
N PHE A 361 -50.21 33.27 -21.11
CA PHE A 361 -49.04 34.08 -21.36
C PHE A 361 -49.41 35.57 -21.39
N GLU A 362 -50.56 35.91 -21.96
CA GLU A 362 -51.08 37.28 -22.01
C GLU A 362 -51.51 37.78 -20.63
N THR A 363 -52.11 36.93 -19.78
CA THR A 363 -52.37 37.27 -18.37
C THR A 363 -51.10 37.41 -17.53
N TRP A 364 -50.01 36.77 -17.93
CA TRP A 364 -48.75 36.81 -17.21
C TRP A 364 -47.90 38.05 -17.54
N LYS A 365 -48.04 38.56 -18.77
CA LYS A 365 -47.36 39.76 -19.28
C LYS A 365 -47.92 41.02 -18.62
#